data_AF-A0A4V2V3W9-F1
#
_entry.id   AF-A0A4V2V3W9-F1
#
_cell.length_a   1.000
_cell.length_b   1.000
_cell.length_c   1.000
_cell.angle_alpha   90.00
_cell.angle_beta   90.00
_cell.angle_gamma   90.00
#
_symmetry.space_group_name_H-M   'P 1'
#
loop_
_entity.id
_entity.type
_entity.pdbx_description
1 polymer ?
#
loop_
_entity_poly.entity_id
_entity_poly.type
_entity_poly.pdbx_seq_one_letter_code
_entity_poly.pdbx_strand_id
1 'polypeptide(L)'
;MNVNKKIAMVLGSCALALSSFAFSANKEEGKAAAFVSCGNLTEPQIAAQVKNDFMNNRLPRWADEKAAVGKKAVAWINDSEVTKTEDGYSLPLVVRGSKSDLHYRVAVDCKNNTITYNTSK
;
A
#
# COMPACT_ATOMS: atom_id res chain seq x y z
N MET A 1 27.88 32.33 -56.37
CA MET A 1 28.25 31.08 -55.68
C MET A 1 27.05 30.68 -54.81
N ASN A 2 26.08 29.93 -55.35
CA ASN A 2 25.86 28.50 -55.08
C ASN A 2 26.08 28.09 -53.62
N VAL A 3 25.04 27.67 -52.90
CA VAL A 3 24.63 26.25 -52.73
C VAL A 3 23.22 26.18 -52.12
N ASN A 4 22.30 25.57 -52.84
CA ASN A 4 21.07 24.98 -52.31
C ASN A 4 21.41 23.69 -51.56
N LYS A 5 20.83 23.45 -50.38
CA LYS A 5 20.68 22.07 -49.88
C LYS A 5 19.45 21.94 -48.98
N LYS A 6 18.40 21.34 -49.55
CA LYS A 6 17.28 20.73 -48.82
C LYS A 6 17.81 19.47 -48.13
N ILE A 7 17.68 19.38 -46.81
CA ILE A 7 17.66 18.10 -46.10
C ILE A 7 16.56 18.19 -45.04
N ALA A 8 15.49 17.48 -45.33
CA ALA A 8 14.49 17.09 -44.35
C ALA A 8 15.10 16.04 -43.43
N MET A 9 14.90 16.18 -42.11
CA MET A 9 15.06 15.08 -41.18
C MET A 9 13.91 15.17 -40.17
N VAL A 10 12.87 14.40 -40.47
CA VAL A 10 11.82 14.03 -39.53
C VAL A 10 12.48 13.11 -38.50
N LEU A 11 12.50 13.55 -37.24
CA LEU A 11 12.79 12.70 -36.09
C LEU A 11 11.64 12.90 -35.11
N GLY A 12 10.77 11.89 -35.11
CA GLY A 12 9.56 11.82 -34.33
C GLY A 12 9.87 11.98 -32.85
N SER A 13 9.42 13.09 -32.29
CA SER A 13 9.41 13.31 -30.85
C SER A 13 8.05 12.82 -30.35
N CYS A 14 7.92 11.50 -30.20
CA CYS A 14 6.77 10.92 -29.51
C CYS A 14 6.96 11.23 -28.02
N ALA A 15 6.41 12.37 -27.58
CA ALA A 15 6.41 12.77 -26.19
C ALA A 15 5.59 11.74 -25.40
N LEU A 16 6.29 10.81 -24.75
CA LEU A 16 5.70 9.93 -23.74
C LEU A 16 5.26 10.81 -22.57
N ALA A 17 3.99 11.20 -22.58
CA ALA A 17 3.32 11.81 -21.44
C ALA A 17 3.26 10.77 -20.31
N LEU A 18 4.28 10.77 -19.46
CA LEU A 18 4.24 10.09 -18.17
C LEU A 18 3.27 10.89 -17.28
N SER A 19 1.99 10.49 -17.33
CA SER A 19 0.97 10.90 -16.37
C SER A 19 1.46 10.49 -14.97
N SER A 20 2.06 11.44 -14.26
CA SER A 20 2.47 11.26 -12.87
C SER A 20 1.19 11.30 -12.04
N PHE A 21 0.68 10.13 -11.65
CA PHE A 21 -0.37 10.04 -10.65
C PHE A 21 0.21 10.56 -9.32
N ALA A 22 0.00 11.84 -9.04
CA ALA A 22 0.27 12.40 -7.74
C ALA A 22 -0.75 11.81 -6.76
N PHE A 23 -0.34 10.84 -5.96
CA PHE A 23 -1.12 10.40 -4.80
C PHE A 23 -1.10 11.54 -3.77
N SER A 24 -2.20 12.31 -3.73
CA SER A 24 -2.44 13.27 -2.64
C SER A 24 -2.51 12.52 -1.31
N ALA A 25 -1.53 12.78 -0.45
CA ALA A 25 -1.54 12.33 0.93
C ALA A 25 -2.57 13.15 1.72
N ASN A 26 -3.76 12.58 1.94
CA ASN A 26 -4.68 13.09 2.95
C ASN A 26 -4.13 12.74 4.34
N LYS A 27 -3.96 13.75 5.16
CA LYS A 27 -3.54 13.66 6.56
C LYS A 27 -4.73 13.28 7.43
N GLU A 28 -4.48 12.31 8.31
CA GLU A 28 -5.12 12.12 9.62
C GLU A 28 -6.65 11.92 9.63
N GLU A 29 -7.09 10.69 9.34
CA GLU A 29 -7.94 9.88 10.24
C GLU A 29 -7.99 8.45 9.69
N GLY A 30 -7.26 7.54 10.36
CA GLY A 30 -6.95 6.22 9.82
C GLY A 30 -5.92 6.32 8.70
N LYS A 31 -4.85 5.51 8.75
CA LYS A 31 -3.81 5.53 7.72
C LYS A 31 -4.31 4.84 6.45
N ALA A 32 -5.31 5.44 5.81
CA ALA A 32 -5.99 4.96 4.62
C ALA A 32 -5.07 5.10 3.41
N ALA A 33 -4.90 4.02 2.64
CA ALA A 33 -4.08 4.05 1.44
C ALA A 33 -4.55 3.07 0.37
N ALA A 34 -4.05 3.21 -0.85
CA ALA A 34 -4.36 2.30 -1.93
C ALA A 34 -3.92 0.86 -1.60
N PHE A 35 -4.77 -0.11 -1.94
CA PHE A 35 -4.61 -1.55 -1.79
C PHE A 35 -4.86 -2.24 -3.14
N VAL A 36 -4.20 -3.37 -3.41
CA VAL A 36 -4.46 -4.12 -4.66
C VAL A 36 -5.87 -4.72 -4.60
N SER A 37 -6.62 -4.60 -5.69
CA SER A 37 -8.04 -5.00 -5.74
C SER A 37 -8.28 -6.43 -5.26
N CYS A 38 -9.30 -6.60 -4.42
CA CYS A 38 -9.62 -7.87 -3.77
C CYS A 38 -10.33 -8.90 -4.67
N GLY A 39 -10.62 -8.58 -5.93
CA GLY A 39 -11.61 -9.24 -6.80
C GLY A 39 -11.92 -10.71 -6.52
N ASN A 40 -10.92 -11.60 -6.63
CA ASN A 40 -11.07 -13.05 -6.43
C ASN A 40 -10.17 -13.60 -5.31
N LEU A 41 -9.74 -12.77 -4.37
CA LEU A 41 -8.83 -13.19 -3.30
C LEU A 41 -9.60 -13.86 -2.17
N THR A 42 -9.09 -15.02 -1.74
CA THR A 42 -9.50 -15.72 -0.52
C THR A 42 -9.00 -15.01 0.72
N GLU A 43 -9.58 -15.29 1.89
CA GLU A 43 -9.21 -14.69 3.17
C GLU A 43 -7.70 -14.83 3.49
N PRO A 44 -7.05 -16.00 3.30
CA PRO A 44 -5.61 -16.13 3.53
C PRO A 44 -4.78 -15.29 2.54
N GLN A 45 -5.25 -15.11 1.30
CA GLN A 45 -4.56 -14.26 0.32
C GLN A 45 -4.68 -12.78 0.69
N ILE A 46 -5.84 -12.34 1.16
CA ILE A 46 -6.03 -10.99 1.71
C ILE A 46 -5.10 -10.78 2.91
N ALA A 47 -5.05 -11.72 3.85
CA ALA A 47 -4.15 -11.65 5.00
C ALA A 47 -2.67 -11.56 4.56
N ALA A 48 -2.24 -12.40 3.61
CA ALA A 48 -0.88 -12.35 3.08
C ALA A 48 -0.57 -10.98 2.43
N GLN A 49 -1.53 -10.42 1.69
CA GLN A 49 -1.37 -9.11 1.06
C GLN A 49 -1.29 -7.98 2.09
N VAL A 50 -2.10 -8.02 3.15
CA VAL A 50 -2.03 -7.05 4.25
C VAL A 50 -0.69 -7.14 4.98
N LYS A 51 -0.19 -8.36 5.27
CA LYS A 51 1.16 -8.54 5.85
C LYS A 51 2.22 -7.88 4.96
N ASN A 52 2.17 -8.16 3.66
CA ASN A 52 3.12 -7.62 2.70
C ASN A 52 3.05 -6.09 2.61
N ASP A 53 1.85 -5.50 2.53
CA ASP A 53 1.66 -4.05 2.50
C ASP A 53 2.21 -3.41 3.79
N PHE A 54 1.86 -3.94 4.95
CA PHE A 54 2.35 -3.37 6.21
C PHE A 54 3.88 -3.43 6.30
N MET A 55 4.48 -4.60 6.08
CA MET A 55 5.91 -4.80 6.29
C MET A 55 6.78 -4.07 5.27
N ASN A 56 6.37 -4.06 3.99
CA ASN A 56 7.21 -3.54 2.92
C ASN A 56 6.85 -2.10 2.53
N ASN A 57 5.60 -1.66 2.75
CA ASN A 57 5.17 -0.32 2.37
C ASN A 57 4.95 0.59 3.58
N ARG A 58 4.34 0.13 4.68
CA ARG A 58 3.91 1.01 5.78
C ARG A 58 4.99 1.19 6.84
N LEU A 59 5.44 0.10 7.44
CA LEU A 59 6.42 0.09 8.52
C LEU A 59 7.72 0.84 8.18
N PRO A 60 8.27 0.77 6.95
CA PRO A 60 9.47 1.55 6.61
C PRO A 60 9.24 3.06 6.58
N ARG A 61 8.01 3.52 6.30
CA ARG A 61 7.62 4.94 6.18
C ARG A 61 7.07 5.53 7.48
N TRP A 62 6.55 4.69 8.38
CA TRP A 62 5.95 5.12 9.63
C TRP A 62 6.99 5.14 10.74
N ALA A 63 7.56 6.33 10.99
CA ALA A 63 8.68 6.50 11.91
C ALA A 63 8.35 6.06 13.34
N ASP A 64 7.16 6.40 13.83
CA ASP A 64 6.74 6.10 15.20
C ASP A 64 6.58 4.59 15.41
N GLU A 65 5.88 3.91 14.50
CA GLU A 65 5.73 2.46 14.51
C GLU A 65 7.07 1.74 14.41
N LYS A 66 7.95 2.20 13.50
CA LYS A 66 9.29 1.64 13.34
C LYS A 66 10.12 1.81 14.62
N ALA A 67 10.00 2.96 15.28
CA ALA A 67 10.69 3.23 16.54
C ALA A 67 10.14 2.37 17.69
N ALA A 68 8.82 2.14 17.71
CA ALA A 68 8.10 1.33 18.68
C ALA A 68 8.49 -0.16 18.57
N VAL A 69 8.45 -0.76 17.37
CA VAL A 69 8.79 -2.19 17.20
C VAL A 69 10.30 -2.46 17.31
N GLY A 70 11.14 -1.49 16.96
CA GLY A 70 12.60 -1.62 16.98
C GLY A 70 13.19 -2.25 15.71
N LYS A 71 14.40 -2.81 15.81
CA LYS A 71 15.20 -3.20 14.63
C LYS A 71 14.64 -4.41 13.88
N LYS A 72 13.95 -5.31 14.58
CA LYS A 72 13.35 -6.51 14.01
C LYS A 72 11.84 -6.47 14.27
N ALA A 73 11.07 -6.75 13.24
CA ALA A 73 9.62 -6.82 13.31
C ALA A 73 9.12 -8.03 12.51
N VAL A 74 8.09 -8.69 13.02
CA VAL A 74 7.40 -9.80 12.34
C VAL A 74 5.90 -9.55 12.39
N ALA A 75 5.25 -9.42 11.22
CA ALA A 75 3.80 -9.28 11.13
C ALA A 75 3.11 -10.64 11.12
N TRP A 76 2.05 -10.74 11.91
CA TRP A 76 1.18 -11.91 12.02
C TRP A 76 -0.29 -11.50 11.93
N ILE A 77 -1.09 -12.36 11.30
CA ILE A 77 -2.54 -12.22 11.18
C ILE A 77 -3.07 -13.62 11.45
N ASN A 78 -4.11 -13.68 12.28
CA ASN A 78 -4.85 -14.90 12.49
C ASN A 78 -5.90 -15.05 11.38
N ASP A 79 -5.69 -16.01 10.48
CA ASP A 79 -6.57 -16.23 9.34
C ASP A 79 -7.99 -16.63 9.79
N SER A 80 -8.15 -17.24 10.97
CA SER A 80 -9.48 -17.59 11.52
C SER A 80 -10.27 -16.37 12.02
N GLU A 81 -9.62 -15.23 12.20
CA GLU A 81 -10.24 -13.97 12.66
C GLU A 81 -10.42 -12.96 11.51
N VAL A 82 -10.11 -13.38 10.28
CA VAL A 82 -10.43 -12.60 9.08
C VAL A 82 -11.93 -12.70 8.85
N THR A 83 -12.60 -11.56 8.94
CA THR A 83 -14.05 -11.43 8.80
C THR A 83 -14.36 -10.74 7.48
N LYS A 84 -15.18 -11.36 6.64
CA LYS A 84 -15.72 -10.70 5.45
C LYS A 84 -16.78 -9.66 5.85
N THR A 85 -16.67 -8.46 5.32
CA THR A 85 -17.65 -7.37 5.50
C THR A 85 -18.45 -7.17 4.22
N GLU A 86 -19.41 -6.25 4.22
CA GLU A 86 -20.21 -5.92 3.02
C GLU A 86 -19.31 -5.46 1.85
N ASP A 87 -18.37 -4.56 2.13
CA ASP A 87 -17.51 -3.95 1.10
C ASP A 87 -16.08 -4.52 1.06
N GLY A 88 -15.75 -5.53 1.87
CA GLY A 88 -14.42 -6.14 1.86
C GLY A 88 -14.10 -7.06 3.05
N TYR A 89 -13.05 -6.73 3.80
CA TYR A 89 -12.55 -7.58 4.90
C TYR A 89 -12.11 -6.77 6.11
N SER A 90 -12.28 -7.35 7.30
CA SER A 90 -11.74 -6.87 8.56
C SER A 90 -10.91 -7.96 9.21
N LEU A 91 -9.68 -7.63 9.60
CA LEU A 91 -8.74 -8.63 10.11
C LEU A 91 -7.82 -8.05 11.21
N PRO A 92 -7.37 -8.89 12.16
CA PRO A 92 -6.42 -8.48 13.17
C PRO A 92 -4.98 -8.58 12.62
N LEU A 93 -4.21 -7.52 12.80
CA LEU A 93 -2.78 -7.50 12.49
C LEU A 93 -2.00 -7.26 13.79
N VAL A 94 -1.09 -8.19 14.10
CA VAL A 94 -0.15 -8.08 15.21
C VAL A 94 1.26 -7.98 14.64
N VAL A 95 1.99 -6.93 15.00
CA VAL A 95 3.37 -6.73 14.56
C VAL A 95 4.26 -6.88 15.77
N ARG A 96 4.93 -8.03 15.85
CA ARG A 96 5.83 -8.37 16.94
C ARG A 96 7.15 -7.67 16.78
N GLY A 97 7.53 -6.84 17.73
CA GLY A 97 8.77 -6.09 17.70
C GLY A 97 9.79 -6.59 18.72
N SER A 98 11.04 -6.23 18.51
CA SER A 98 12.10 -6.38 19.52
C SER A 98 11.90 -5.53 20.79
N LYS A 99 11.09 -4.47 20.71
CA LYS A 99 10.85 -3.52 21.81
C LYS A 99 9.42 -3.59 22.34
N SER A 100 8.43 -3.53 21.44
CA SER A 100 7.02 -3.67 21.75
C SER A 100 6.28 -4.30 20.59
N ASP A 101 5.08 -4.81 20.87
CA ASP A 101 4.15 -5.30 19.87
C ASP A 101 3.17 -4.18 19.47
N LEU A 102 2.76 -4.14 18.21
CA LEU A 102 1.69 -3.28 17.73
C LEU A 102 0.47 -4.12 17.36
N HIS A 103 -0.71 -3.62 17.72
CA HIS A 103 -1.97 -4.28 17.46
C HIS A 103 -2.85 -3.37 16.61
N TYR A 104 -3.35 -3.90 15.51
CA TYR A 104 -4.23 -3.18 14.59
C TYR A 104 -5.46 -4.02 14.25
N ARG A 105 -6.59 -3.34 14.11
CA ARG A 105 -7.71 -3.84 13.32
C ARG A 105 -7.64 -3.20 11.94
N VAL A 106 -7.34 -4.01 10.94
CA VAL A 106 -7.20 -3.56 9.55
C VAL A 106 -8.54 -3.73 8.85
N ALA A 107 -9.00 -2.66 8.22
CA ALA A 107 -10.17 -2.67 7.34
C ALA A 107 -9.70 -2.54 5.89
N VAL A 108 -10.08 -3.50 5.06
CA VAL A 108 -9.83 -3.51 3.62
C VAL A 108 -11.17 -3.25 2.94
N ASP A 109 -11.25 -2.15 2.20
CA ASP A 109 -12.36 -1.82 1.34
C ASP A 109 -12.01 -2.22 -0.10
N CYS A 110 -12.66 -3.27 -0.55
CA CYS A 110 -12.43 -3.87 -1.85
C CYS A 110 -13.13 -3.13 -2.99
N LYS A 111 -14.14 -2.32 -2.68
CA LYS A 111 -14.88 -1.51 -3.65
C LYS A 111 -14.09 -0.25 -4.00
N ASN A 112 -13.51 0.39 -3.00
CA ASN A 112 -12.70 1.60 -3.15
C ASN A 112 -11.20 1.32 -3.26
N ASN A 113 -10.78 0.05 -3.13
CA ASN A 113 -9.38 -0.39 -3.13
C ASN A 113 -8.54 0.34 -2.08
N THR A 114 -9.08 0.49 -0.87
CA THR A 114 -8.41 1.15 0.24
C THR A 114 -8.13 0.19 1.40
N ILE A 115 -7.07 0.48 2.15
CA ILE A 115 -6.71 -0.21 3.38
C ILE A 115 -6.54 0.81 4.49
N THR A 116 -7.19 0.56 5.63
CA THR A 116 -7.14 1.43 6.81
C THR A 116 -6.65 0.64 8.00
N TYR A 117 -5.64 1.19 8.69
CA TYR A 117 -5.05 0.60 9.89
C TYR A 117 -5.56 1.36 11.11
N ASN A 118 -6.39 0.71 11.93
CA ASN A 118 -6.90 1.27 13.18
C ASN A 118 -6.16 0.63 14.34
N THR A 119 -5.51 1.42 15.19
CA THR A 119 -4.83 0.90 16.37
C THR A 119 -5.84 0.24 17.30
N SER A 120 -5.64 -1.03 17.59
CA SER A 120 -6.38 -1.73 18.64
C SER A 120 -5.63 -1.54 19.95
N LYS A 121 -6.30 -0.98 20.96
CA LYS A 121 -5.77 -0.98 22.33
C LYS A 121 -5.76 -2.38 22.91
#